data_AF-A0A974S8X0-F1
#
_entry.id   AF-A0A974S8X0-F1
#
_cell.length_a   1.000
_cell.length_b   1.000
_cell.length_c   1.000
_cell.angle_alpha   90.00
_cell.angle_beta   90.00
_cell.angle_gamma   90.00
#
_symmetry.space_group_name_H-M   'P 1'
#
loop_
_entity.id
_entity.type
_entity.pdbx_description
1 polymer ?
#
loop_
_entity_poly.entity_id
_entity_poly.type
_entity_poly.pdbx_seq_one_letter_code
_entity_poly.pdbx_strand_id
1 'polypeptide(L)' 'MAFPNFDPVLHHVYSFSPAKPFELKLYGRDETRRVKFDRLGIVAVGCNIHDDMTGYIRVVDTPSRPRPMQPARR' A
#
# COMPACT_ATOMS: atom_id res chain seq x y z
N MET A 1 0.78 3.30 3.58
CA MET A 1 1.41 2.03 3.12
C MET A 1 2.30 2.34 1.94
N ALA A 2 3.43 1.63 1.82
CA ALA A 2 4.35 1.76 0.70
C ALA A 2 4.08 0.63 -0.31
N PHE A 3 4.23 0.94 -1.60
CA PHE A 3 4.18 0.02 -2.72
C PHE A 3 5.52 0.13 -3.47
N PRO A 4 6.56 -0.57 -3.00
CA PRO A 4 7.81 -0.67 -3.75
C PRO A 4 7.64 -1.60 -4.94
N ASN A 5 8.38 -1.34 -6.02
CA ASN A 5 8.62 -2.30 -7.08
C ASN A 5 10.07 -2.77 -7.01
N PHE A 6 10.29 -4.03 -6.65
CA PHE A 6 11.63 -4.63 -6.62
C PHE A 6 11.90 -5.52 -7.84
N ASP A 7 10.92 -5.67 -8.72
CA ASP A 7 11.00 -6.48 -9.92
C ASP A 7 11.59 -5.66 -11.08
N PRO A 8 12.20 -6.33 -12.08
CA PRO A 8 12.70 -5.66 -13.27
C PRO A 8 11.59 -5.23 -14.25
N VAL A 9 10.34 -5.66 -14.01
CA VAL A 9 9.17 -5.33 -14.85
C VAL A 9 8.41 -4.14 -14.27
N LEU A 10 7.68 -3.43 -15.13
CA LEU A 10 6.87 -2.27 -14.72
C LEU A 10 5.59 -2.75 -14.04
N HIS A 11 5.07 -2.00 -13.06
CA HIS A 11 3.80 -2.32 -12.41
C HIS A 11 2.87 -1.13 -12.39
N HIS A 12 1.57 -1.42 -12.51
CA HIS A 12 0.50 -0.43 -12.44
C HIS A 12 -0.52 -0.86 -11.39
N VAL A 13 -0.38 -0.38 -10.16
CA VAL A 13 -1.19 -0.85 -9.03
C VAL A 13 -2.45 0.00 -8.88
N TYR A 14 -3.62 -0.63 -8.77
CA TYR A 14 -4.89 0.07 -8.64
C TYR A 14 -5.83 -0.58 -7.61
N SER A 15 -6.85 0.18 -7.21
CA SER A 15 -8.02 -0.31 -6.48
C SER A 15 -9.25 0.51 -6.87
N PHE A 16 -10.39 -0.16 -7.01
CA PHE A 16 -11.72 0.46 -7.12
C PHE A 16 -12.55 0.32 -5.85
N SER A 17 -11.97 -0.24 -4.79
CA SER A 17 -12.68 -0.51 -3.55
C SER A 17 -13.18 0.79 -2.92
N PRO A 18 -14.44 0.88 -2.44
CA PRO A 18 -14.97 2.11 -1.84
C PRO A 18 -14.17 2.62 -0.63
N ALA A 19 -13.49 1.72 0.09
CA ALA A 19 -12.61 2.09 1.21
C ALA A 19 -11.41 2.94 0.75
N LYS A 20 -10.88 2.70 -0.45
CA LYS A 20 -9.83 3.51 -1.05
C LYS A 20 -9.72 3.25 -2.57
N PRO A 21 -10.36 4.07 -3.42
CA PRO A 21 -10.07 4.07 -4.85
C PRO A 21 -8.73 4.79 -5.08
N PHE A 22 -7.87 4.20 -5.92
CA PHE A 22 -6.61 4.82 -6.33
C PHE A 22 -6.04 4.15 -7.58
N GLU A 23 -5.12 4.86 -8.21
CA GLU A 23 -4.32 4.37 -9.33
C GLU A 23 -2.87 4.86 -9.16
N LEU A 24 -1.91 3.92 -9.24
CA LEU A 24 -0.48 4.17 -9.26
C LEU A 24 0.04 3.77 -10.64
N LYS A 25 0.03 4.75 -11.57
CA LYS A 25 0.50 4.57 -12.95
C LYS A 25 1.87 3.89 -13.01
N LEU A 26 2.13 3.23 -14.14
CA LEU A 26 3.33 2.45 -14.43
C LEU A 26 4.59 3.01 -13.74
N TYR A 27 5.22 2.20 -12.87
CA TYR A 27 6.47 2.53 -12.20
C TYR A 27 7.42 1.33 -12.18
N GLY A 28 8.71 1.61 -12.28
CA GLY A 28 9.76 0.62 -12.48
C GLY A 28 10.52 0.25 -11.21
N ARG A 29 11.57 -0.54 -11.42
CA ARG A 29 12.44 -1.07 -10.38
C ARG A 29 12.95 0.03 -9.45
N ASP A 30 12.95 -0.27 -8.16
CA ASP A 30 13.41 0.57 -7.04
C ASP A 30 12.57 1.85 -6.81
N GLU A 31 11.52 2.09 -7.60
CA GLU A 31 10.55 3.14 -7.28
C GLU A 31 9.59 2.69 -6.18
N THR A 32 9.26 3.62 -5.28
CA THR A 32 8.26 3.41 -4.22
C THR A 32 7.17 4.46 -4.29
N ARG A 33 5.92 4.01 -4.36
CA ARG A 33 4.73 4.86 -4.23
C ARG A 33 4.11 4.69 -2.86
N ARG A 34 3.35 5.68 -2.39
CA ARG A 34 2.72 5.65 -1.07
C ARG A 34 1.24 6.02 -1.16
N VAL A 35 0.41 5.24 -0.48
CA VAL A 35 -1.03 5.50 -0.35
C VAL A 35 -1.39 5.53 1.13
N LYS A 36 -2.17 6.54 1.54
CA LYS A 36 -2.73 6.67 2.89
C LYS A 36 -4.10 5.99 2.94
N PHE A 37 -4.34 5.21 3.98
CA PHE A 37 -5.57 4.44 4.20
C PHE A 37 -6.22 4.93 5.49
N ASP A 38 -7.30 5.70 5.37
CA ASP A 38 -7.95 6.38 6.50
C ASP A 38 -9.39 5.89 6.73
N ARG A 39 -9.88 4.98 5.89
CA ARG A 39 -11.24 4.45 5.96
C ARG A 39 -11.17 2.95 6.20
N LEU A 40 -11.89 2.50 7.22
CA LEU A 40 -12.01 1.08 7.57
C LEU A 40 -12.63 0.28 6.41
N GLY A 41 -12.20 -0.98 6.27
CA GLY A 41 -12.72 -1.91 5.28
C GLY A 41 -11.63 -2.70 4.55
N ILE A 42 -12.07 -3.49 3.57
CA ILE A 42 -11.19 -4.25 2.68
C ILE A 42 -10.95 -3.43 1.41
N VAL A 43 -9.69 -3.39 0.98
CA VAL A 43 -9.26 -2.80 -0.29
C VAL A 43 -8.69 -3.93 -1.14
N ALA A 44 -9.45 -4.37 -2.14
CA ALA A 44 -8.94 -5.23 -3.20
C ALA A 44 -8.01 -4.41 -4.12
N VAL A 45 -6.85 -4.97 -4.42
CA VAL A 45 -5.77 -4.35 -5.18
C VAL A 45 -5.39 -5.26 -6.35
N GLY A 46 -5.12 -4.68 -7.52
CA GLY A 46 -4.67 -5.40 -8.71
C GLY A 46 -3.55 -4.68 -9.46
N CYS A 47 -2.98 -5.35 -10.46
CA CYS A 47 -2.06 -4.74 -11.43
C CYS A 47 -2.71 -4.65 -12.82
N ASN A 48 -2.69 -3.49 -13.46
CA ASN A 48 -3.38 -3.27 -14.75
C ASN A 48 -2.69 -3.93 -15.96
N ILE A 49 -1.48 -4.46 -15.79
CA ILE A 49 -0.70 -5.11 -16.85
C ILE A 49 -0.28 -6.54 -16.51
N HIS A 50 -0.78 -7.08 -15.38
CA HIS A 50 -0.54 -8.45 -14.94
C HIS A 50 -1.82 -8.98 -14.31
N ASP A 51 -2.65 -9.65 -15.11
CA ASP A 51 -4.03 -9.99 -14.72
C ASP A 51 -4.11 -10.87 -13.47
N ASP A 52 -3.11 -11.74 -13.25
CA ASP A 52 -3.05 -12.64 -12.10
C ASP A 52 -2.56 -11.96 -10.80
N MET A 53 -2.01 -10.75 -10.90
CA MET A 53 -1.42 -10.06 -9.77
C MET A 53 -2.49 -9.32 -8.96
N THR A 54 -2.97 -9.97 -7.91
CA THR A 54 -4.03 -9.47 -7.03
C THR A 54 -3.64 -9.52 -5.55
N GLY A 55 -4.31 -8.73 -4.72
CA GLY A 55 -4.07 -8.69 -3.28
C GLY A 55 -5.15 -7.94 -2.51
N TYR A 56 -5.13 -8.05 -1.18
CA TYR A 56 -6.11 -7.41 -0.31
C TYR A 56 -5.44 -6.70 0.86
N ILE A 57 -5.87 -5.48 1.16
CA ILE A 57 -5.46 -4.72 2.34
C ILE A 57 -6.68 -4.60 3.25
N ARG A 58 -6.56 -5.06 4.50
CA ARG A 58 -7.59 -4.90 5.52
C ARG A 58 -7.24 -3.70 6.40
N VAL A 59 -8.01 -2.62 6.28
CA VAL A 59 -7.90 -1.44 7.13
C VAL A 59 -8.78 -1.67 8.35
N VAL A 60 -8.14 -1.82 9.51
CA VAL A 60 -8.81 -2.04 10.80
C VAL A 60 -8.51 -0.88 11.74
N ASP A 61 -9.41 -0.67 12.69
CA ASP A 61 -9.11 0.18 13.84
C ASP A 61 -8.28 -0.66 14.82
N THR A 62 -7.02 -0.27 14.99
CA THR A 62 -6.12 -0.87 15.97
C THR A 62 -5.73 0.20 16.97
N PRO A 63 -5.90 -0.05 18.28
CA PRO A 63 -5.35 0.83 19.30
C PRO A 63 -3.87 1.06 19.00
N SER A 64 -3.47 2.32 18.84
CA SER A 64 -2.07 2.63 18.59
C SER A 64 -1.25 2.16 19.79
N ARG A 65 -0.32 1.22 19.58
CA ARG A 65 0.67 0.92 20.61
C ARG A 65 1.55 2.17 20.74
N PRO A 66 1.52 2.90 21.87
CA PRO A 66 2.42 4.03 22.04
C PRO A 66 3.85 3.53 21.86
N ARG A 67 4.62 4.22 21.01
CA ARG A 67 6.04 3.91 20.80
C ARG A 67 6.72 4.04 22.16
N PRO A 68 7.46 3.02 22.65
CA PRO A 68 8.25 3.21 23.85
C PRO A 68 9.17 4.40 23.60
N MET A 69 9.06 5.41 24.46
CA MET A 69 9.94 6.56 24.45
C MET A 69 11.36 6.03 24.59
N GLN A 70 12.18 6.15 23.54
CA GLN A 70 13.58 5.79 23.65
C GLN A 70 14.18 6.71 24.73
N PRO A 71 14.82 6.17 25.78
CA PRO A 71 15.51 7.02 26.74
C PRO A 71 16.53 7.84 25.96
N ALA A 72 16.51 9.16 26.17
CA ALA A 72 17.50 10.06 25.62
C ALA A 72 18.88 9.50 26.00
N ARG A 73 19.71 9.20 24.99
CA ARG A 73 21.11 8.85 25.22
C ARG A 73 21.73 10.06 25.93
N ARG A 74 22.22 9.83 27.15
CA ARG A 74 23.08 10.79 27.86
C ARG A 74 24.37 10.98 27.10
#